data_AF-A0A0N7JTQ4-F1
#
_entry.id   AF-A0A0N7JTQ4-F1
#
_cell.length_a   1.000
_cell.length_b   1.000
_cell.length_c   1.000
_cell.angle_alpha   90.00
_cell.angle_beta   90.00
_cell.angle_gamma   90.00
#
_symmetry.space_group_name_H-M   'P 1'
#
loop_
_entity.id
_entity.type
_entity.pdbx_description
1 polymer ?
#
loop_
_entity_poly.entity_id
_entity_poly.type
_entity_poly.pdbx_seq_one_letter_code
_entity_poly.pdbx_strand_id
1 'polypeptide(L)'
;MMHVSTVAQMPVQIGRRSGHAAQLPPPMHIVLFGAGHVGHALVALLGRLPCVVQWVDERDELFPDEVPANVQIEATDTPDAVVDAAPAGAFFLVMTHNHALDFALTERIMRRRDFAYFGMIGSKTKRVKFERRLLDRGVDPQRLFEMTCPIGVPGIVDKAPASIAVAVCAELLQVRSQQVSLADFASVQEVDSVGA
;
A
#
# COMPACT_ATOMS: atom_id res chain seq x y z
N MET A 1 -40.63 5.17 -47.34
CA MET A 1 -40.78 6.00 -46.11
C MET A 1 -40.47 5.10 -44.92
N MET A 2 -39.22 5.12 -44.41
CA MET A 2 -38.80 4.30 -43.28
C MET A 2 -39.25 4.98 -41.97
N HIS A 3 -40.01 4.26 -41.14
CA HIS A 3 -40.35 4.69 -39.78
C HIS A 3 -39.18 4.35 -38.85
N VAL A 4 -38.60 5.35 -38.19
CA VAL A 4 -37.63 5.16 -37.12
C VAL A 4 -38.38 5.25 -35.80
N SER A 5 -38.54 4.10 -35.13
CA SER A 5 -39.17 3.99 -33.81
C SER A 5 -38.24 4.57 -32.73
N THR A 6 -38.69 5.61 -32.04
CA THR A 6 -37.99 6.21 -30.90
C THR A 6 -38.16 5.33 -29.66
N VAL A 7 -37.06 4.82 -29.12
CA VAL A 7 -37.04 4.12 -27.82
C VAL A 7 -37.11 5.18 -26.72
N ALA A 8 -38.15 5.15 -25.90
CA ALA A 8 -38.28 6.00 -24.72
C ALA A 8 -37.21 5.61 -23.67
N GLN A 9 -36.34 6.55 -23.32
CA GLN A 9 -35.35 6.39 -22.25
C GLN A 9 -36.06 6.46 -20.88
N MET A 10 -35.97 5.39 -20.09
CA MET A 10 -36.42 5.41 -18.69
C MET A 10 -35.39 6.16 -17.82
N PRO A 11 -35.82 7.05 -16.92
CA PRO A 11 -34.90 7.76 -16.04
C PRO A 11 -34.24 6.81 -15.05
N VAL A 12 -32.90 6.88 -14.96
CA VAL A 12 -32.10 6.18 -13.95
C VAL A 12 -32.49 6.72 -12.58
N GLN A 13 -33.12 5.88 -11.75
CA GLN A 13 -33.38 6.17 -10.35
C GLN A 13 -32.10 5.92 -9.54
N ILE A 14 -31.39 6.98 -9.17
CA ILE A 14 -30.27 6.90 -8.23
C ILE A 14 -30.86 6.76 -6.83
N GLY A 15 -30.89 5.53 -6.31
CA GLY A 15 -31.32 5.25 -4.94
C GLY A 15 -30.46 6.01 -3.94
N ARG A 16 -31.09 6.87 -3.13
CA ARG A 16 -30.45 7.49 -1.97
C ARG A 16 -30.21 6.38 -0.94
N ARG A 17 -28.98 5.88 -0.81
CA ARG A 17 -28.63 4.98 0.30
C ARG A 17 -28.72 5.78 1.59
N SER A 18 -29.62 5.36 2.48
CA SER A 18 -29.68 5.80 3.86
C SER A 18 -28.30 5.63 4.49
N GLY A 19 -27.66 6.75 4.82
CA GLY A 19 -26.35 6.74 5.47
C GLY A 19 -26.48 6.25 6.90
N HIS A 20 -26.11 5.00 7.15
CA HIS A 20 -25.41 4.72 8.40
C HIS A 20 -24.07 5.44 8.26
N ALA A 21 -23.74 6.33 9.19
CA ALA A 21 -22.40 6.86 9.31
C ALA A 21 -21.50 5.69 9.71
N ALA A 22 -21.04 4.92 8.72
CA ALA A 22 -20.02 3.92 8.92
C ALA A 22 -18.78 4.67 9.44
N GLN A 23 -18.35 4.31 10.65
CA GLN A 23 -17.10 4.78 11.21
C GLN A 23 -16.02 4.52 10.15
N LEU A 24 -15.49 5.57 9.52
CA LEU A 24 -14.48 5.39 8.49
C LEU A 24 -13.26 4.75 9.14
N PRO A 25 -12.73 3.64 8.60
CA PRO A 25 -11.51 3.06 9.13
C PRO A 25 -10.40 4.12 9.08
N PRO A 26 -9.47 4.12 10.06
CA PRO A 26 -8.37 5.07 10.07
C PRO A 26 -7.66 5.07 8.71
N PRO A 27 -7.13 6.22 8.27
CA PRO A 27 -6.47 6.31 6.97
C PRO A 27 -5.30 5.33 6.91
N MET A 28 -5.11 4.68 5.76
CA MET A 28 -3.91 3.85 5.54
C MET A 28 -2.68 4.76 5.68
N HIS A 29 -1.79 4.43 6.61
CA HIS A 29 -0.50 5.10 6.75
C HIS A 29 0.53 4.36 5.89
N ILE A 30 0.92 4.97 4.77
CA ILE A 30 1.83 4.38 3.79
C ILE A 30 3.20 5.03 3.94
N VAL A 31 4.22 4.23 4.20
CA VAL A 31 5.62 4.67 4.17
C VAL A 31 6.24 4.13 2.89
N LEU A 32 6.52 5.03 1.96
CA LEU A 32 7.07 4.72 0.64
C LEU A 32 8.55 5.11 0.58
N PHE A 33 9.43 4.12 0.52
CA PHE A 33 10.86 4.34 0.31
C PHE A 33 11.21 4.31 -1.17
N GLY A 34 11.72 5.43 -1.69
CA GLY A 34 12.18 5.60 -3.06
C GLY A 34 11.41 6.69 -3.81
N ALA A 35 12.10 7.78 -4.16
CA ALA A 35 11.63 8.88 -4.99
C ALA A 35 11.99 8.72 -6.47
N GLY A 36 12.19 7.49 -6.94
CA GLY A 36 12.39 7.20 -8.37
C GLY A 36 11.09 7.24 -9.18
N HIS A 37 11.19 6.96 -10.48
CA HIS A 37 10.06 7.02 -11.42
C HIS A 37 8.80 6.25 -10.96
N VAL A 38 8.97 5.08 -10.33
CA VAL A 38 7.83 4.29 -9.81
C VAL A 38 7.20 4.96 -8.59
N GLY A 39 8.01 5.52 -7.70
CA GLY A 39 7.54 6.26 -6.52
C GLY A 39 6.71 7.46 -6.91
N HIS A 40 7.18 8.26 -7.88
CA HIS A 40 6.43 9.38 -8.46
C HIS A 40 5.06 8.94 -9.02
N ALA A 41 5.07 7.90 -9.87
CA ALA A 41 3.85 7.39 -10.46
C ALA A 41 2.85 6.87 -9.41
N LEU A 42 3.35 6.24 -8.35
CA LEU A 42 2.53 5.72 -7.26
C LEU A 42 1.96 6.85 -6.39
N VAL A 43 2.76 7.86 -6.03
CA VAL A 43 2.31 9.02 -5.26
C VAL A 43 1.21 9.79 -5.99
N ALA A 44 1.29 9.91 -7.32
CA ALA A 44 0.22 10.53 -8.12
C ALA A 44 -1.14 9.81 -8.00
N LEU A 45 -1.14 8.48 -7.80
CA LEU A 45 -2.35 7.69 -7.56
C LEU A 45 -2.78 7.76 -6.10
N LEU A 46 -1.84 7.54 -5.16
CA LEU A 46 -2.11 7.57 -3.72
C LEU A 46 -2.60 8.94 -3.24
N GLY A 47 -2.18 10.02 -3.89
CA GLY A 47 -2.64 11.39 -3.63
C GLY A 47 -4.15 11.61 -3.81
N ARG A 48 -4.85 10.64 -4.40
CA ARG A 48 -6.30 10.67 -4.66
C ARG A 48 -7.09 9.70 -3.77
N LEU A 49 -6.41 8.99 -2.88
CA LEU A 49 -7.02 7.98 -2.01
C LEU A 49 -7.07 8.48 -0.55
N PRO A 50 -7.99 7.92 0.28
CA PRO A 50 -8.07 8.26 1.70
C PRO A 50 -6.95 7.57 2.50
N CYS A 51 -5.71 7.98 2.27
CA CYS A 51 -4.50 7.53 2.95
C CYS A 51 -3.60 8.72 3.30
N VAL A 52 -2.61 8.49 4.16
CA VAL A 52 -1.48 9.38 4.41
C VAL A 52 -0.24 8.70 3.85
N VAL A 53 0.60 9.46 3.14
CA VAL A 53 1.84 8.95 2.56
C VAL A 53 3.03 9.70 3.17
N GLN A 54 3.96 8.97 3.79
CA GLN A 54 5.31 9.46 4.06
C GLN A 54 6.23 8.96 2.94
N TRP A 55 6.75 9.88 2.14
CA TRP A 55 7.56 9.57 0.96
C TRP A 55 9.03 9.87 1.23
N VAL A 56 9.83 8.82 1.31
CA VAL A 56 11.18 8.81 1.88
C VAL A 56 12.23 8.53 0.81
N ASP A 57 13.26 9.35 0.72
CA ASP A 57 14.47 9.15 -0.10
C ASP A 57 15.58 10.06 0.46
N GLU A 58 16.85 9.72 0.26
CA GLU A 58 17.96 10.57 0.72
C GLU A 58 18.21 11.76 -0.22
N ARG A 59 17.76 11.64 -1.48
CA ARG A 59 18.00 12.61 -2.55
C ARG A 59 16.86 13.60 -2.62
N ASP A 60 17.02 14.72 -1.92
CA ASP A 60 16.07 15.83 -1.87
C ASP A 60 15.66 16.31 -3.28
N GLU A 61 16.61 16.33 -4.22
CA GLU A 61 16.41 16.78 -5.59
C GLU A 61 15.47 15.90 -6.43
N LEU A 62 15.10 14.72 -5.94
CA LEU A 62 14.15 13.84 -6.63
C LEU A 62 12.70 14.18 -6.34
N PHE A 63 12.43 14.94 -5.27
CA PHE A 63 11.07 15.31 -4.93
C PHE A 63 10.58 16.50 -5.77
N PRO A 64 9.29 16.55 -6.12
CA PRO A 64 8.72 17.73 -6.75
C PRO A 64 8.50 18.84 -5.72
N ASP A 65 8.46 20.10 -6.19
CA ASP A 65 8.18 21.27 -5.34
C ASP A 65 6.79 21.19 -4.68
N GLU A 66 5.83 20.56 -5.37
CA GLU A 66 4.46 20.39 -4.89
C GLU A 66 4.07 18.91 -4.87
N VAL A 67 3.46 18.49 -3.76
CA VAL A 67 2.89 17.15 -3.58
C VAL A 67 1.42 17.24 -3.18
N PRO A 68 0.61 16.19 -3.42
CA PRO A 68 -0.75 16.11 -2.90
C PRO A 68 -0.81 16.36 -1.38
N ALA A 69 -1.89 16.95 -0.89
CA ALA A 69 -2.02 17.37 0.51
C ALA A 69 -1.90 16.25 1.55
N ASN A 70 -2.08 14.99 1.15
CA ASN A 70 -1.95 13.82 1.99
C ASN A 70 -0.56 13.15 1.90
N VAL A 71 0.40 13.79 1.26
CA VAL A 71 1.77 13.31 1.06
C VAL A 71 2.73 14.22 1.82
N GLN A 72 3.62 13.62 2.61
CA GLN A 72 4.69 14.29 3.33
C GLN A 72 6.02 13.77 2.80
N ILE A 73 6.88 14.68 2.34
CA ILE A 73 8.24 14.36 1.90
C ILE A 73 9.14 14.23 3.13
N GLU A 74 9.98 13.20 3.13
CA GLU A 74 11.01 12.94 4.13
C GLU A 74 12.35 12.73 3.41
N ALA A 75 13.07 13.82 3.16
CA ALA A 75 14.42 13.79 2.59
C ALA A 75 15.44 13.45 3.69
N THR A 76 15.87 12.20 3.78
CA THR A 76 16.68 11.71 4.92
C THR A 76 17.67 10.62 4.55
N ASP A 77 18.85 10.66 5.16
CA ASP A 77 19.89 9.61 5.12
C ASP A 77 19.70 8.53 6.20
N THR A 78 18.67 8.67 7.05
CA THR A 78 18.33 7.73 8.14
C THR A 78 16.95 7.08 7.95
N PRO A 79 16.70 6.39 6.82
CA PRO A 79 15.37 5.83 6.53
C PRO A 79 14.96 4.69 7.47
N ASP A 80 15.89 4.09 8.21
CA ASP A 80 15.60 3.12 9.27
C ASP A 80 14.91 3.75 10.49
N ALA A 81 15.25 5.00 10.83
CA ALA A 81 14.56 5.76 11.87
C ALA A 81 13.09 6.00 11.49
N VAL A 82 12.81 6.19 10.20
CA VAL A 82 11.44 6.30 9.68
C VAL A 82 10.67 4.99 9.84
N VAL A 83 11.32 3.84 9.59
CA VAL A 83 10.71 2.53 9.86
C VAL A 83 10.34 2.37 11.33
N ASP A 84 11.20 2.82 12.25
CA ASP A 84 10.96 2.71 13.69
C ASP A 84 9.84 3.64 14.19
N ALA A 85 9.81 4.87 13.67
CA ALA A 85 8.83 5.89 14.06
C ALA A 85 7.43 5.65 13.49
N ALA A 86 7.31 4.85 12.44
CA ALA A 86 6.03 4.56 11.80
C ALA A 86 5.00 3.95 12.79
N PRO A 87 3.72 4.34 12.70
CA PRO A 87 2.68 3.84 13.59
C PRO A 87 2.41 2.35 13.37
N ALA A 88 1.84 1.69 14.37
CA ALA A 88 1.26 0.35 14.19
C ALA A 88 0.19 0.39 13.08
N GLY A 89 0.09 -0.69 12.31
CA GLY A 89 -0.77 -0.80 11.14
C GLY A 89 -0.23 -0.07 9.90
N ALA A 90 1.03 0.38 9.89
CA ALA A 90 1.63 1.00 8.72
C ALA A 90 1.80 0.01 7.55
N PHE A 91 1.74 0.56 6.33
CA PHE A 91 2.02 -0.12 5.08
C PHE A 91 3.40 0.32 4.59
N PHE A 92 4.35 -0.60 4.53
CA PHE A 92 5.71 -0.31 4.06
C PHE A 92 5.88 -0.73 2.61
N LEU A 93 6.34 0.22 1.77
CA LEU A 93 6.63 -0.01 0.36
C LEU A 93 8.11 0.31 0.11
N VAL A 94 8.90 -0.70 -0.27
CA VAL A 94 10.32 -0.53 -0.57
C VAL A 94 10.54 -0.55 -2.07
N MET A 95 10.82 0.62 -2.65
CA MET A 95 10.95 0.86 -4.08
C MET A 95 12.24 1.59 -4.46
N THR A 96 13.30 1.39 -3.67
CA THR A 96 14.59 2.04 -3.94
C THR A 96 15.32 1.37 -5.11
N HIS A 97 16.39 2.00 -5.57
CA HIS A 97 17.29 1.46 -6.59
C HIS A 97 18.55 0.83 -5.98
N ASN A 98 18.73 0.91 -4.66
CA ASN A 98 19.92 0.45 -3.95
C ASN A 98 19.64 -0.88 -3.25
N HIS A 99 20.25 -1.95 -3.75
CA HIS A 99 20.06 -3.31 -3.21
C HIS A 99 20.48 -3.49 -1.74
N ALA A 100 21.48 -2.73 -1.28
CA ALA A 100 21.93 -2.80 0.12
C ALA A 100 20.90 -2.11 1.03
N LEU A 101 20.44 -0.93 0.63
CA LEU A 101 19.40 -0.18 1.33
C LEU A 101 18.08 -0.96 1.38
N ASP A 102 17.63 -1.52 0.26
CA ASP A 102 16.43 -2.35 0.21
C ASP A 102 16.48 -3.50 1.23
N PHE A 103 17.65 -4.15 1.38
CA PHE A 103 17.80 -5.21 2.35
C PHE A 103 17.81 -4.69 3.79
N ALA A 104 18.49 -3.57 4.06
CA ALA A 104 18.52 -2.96 5.39
C ALA A 104 17.10 -2.58 5.85
N LEU A 105 16.31 -1.96 4.96
CA LEU A 105 14.90 -1.65 5.21
C LEU A 105 14.07 -2.91 5.40
N THR A 106 14.24 -3.91 4.54
CA THR A 106 13.56 -5.20 4.67
C THR A 106 13.84 -5.84 6.03
N GLU A 107 15.11 -5.90 6.45
CA GLU A 107 15.50 -6.46 7.75
C GLU A 107 14.87 -5.67 8.90
N ARG A 108 14.88 -4.33 8.84
CA ARG A 108 14.29 -3.48 9.88
C ARG A 108 12.77 -3.66 9.98
N ILE A 109 12.07 -3.64 8.84
CA ILE A 109 10.61 -3.85 8.77
C ILE A 109 10.26 -5.25 9.31
N MET A 110 10.98 -6.29 8.89
CA MET A 110 10.73 -7.66 9.34
C MET A 110 11.01 -7.89 10.83
N ARG A 111 11.71 -6.99 11.53
CA ARG A 111 11.82 -7.03 13.01
C ARG A 111 10.53 -6.57 13.70
N ARG A 112 9.74 -5.72 13.06
CA ARG A 112 8.45 -5.26 13.57
C ARG A 112 7.42 -6.40 13.56
N ARG A 113 6.40 -6.26 14.40
CA ARG A 113 5.31 -7.24 14.60
C ARG A 113 3.92 -6.65 14.39
N ASP A 114 3.86 -5.38 14.05
CA ASP A 114 2.68 -4.54 14.15
C ASP A 114 2.39 -3.80 12.85
N PHE A 115 3.07 -4.12 11.74
CA PHE A 115 2.77 -3.53 10.44
C PHE A 115 1.58 -4.22 9.77
N ALA A 116 0.83 -3.49 8.96
CA ALA A 116 -0.31 -4.00 8.22
C ALA A 116 0.10 -4.74 6.94
N TYR A 117 1.15 -4.24 6.28
CA TYR A 117 1.62 -4.76 5.01
C TYR A 117 3.07 -4.38 4.75
N PHE A 118 3.82 -5.28 4.11
CA PHE A 118 5.14 -4.99 3.58
C PHE A 118 5.28 -5.52 2.15
N GLY A 119 5.54 -4.61 1.21
CA GLY A 119 5.79 -4.93 -0.18
C GLY A 119 7.09 -4.30 -0.69
N MET A 120 7.81 -5.04 -1.53
CA MET A 120 9.08 -4.61 -2.11
C MET A 120 9.09 -4.81 -3.62
N ILE A 121 9.58 -3.79 -4.33
CA ILE A 121 9.86 -3.90 -5.77
C ILE A 121 11.05 -4.84 -6.01
N GLY A 122 10.97 -5.63 -7.07
CA GLY A 122 12.08 -6.48 -7.49
C GLY A 122 11.63 -7.74 -8.19
N SER A 123 12.54 -8.70 -8.30
CA SER A 123 12.30 -9.98 -8.95
C SER A 123 12.09 -11.10 -7.92
N LYS A 124 11.57 -12.24 -8.38
CA LYS A 124 11.55 -13.49 -7.60
C LYS A 124 12.94 -13.90 -7.12
N THR A 125 13.97 -13.66 -7.93
CA THR A 125 15.37 -13.93 -7.56
C THR A 125 15.85 -13.01 -6.42
N LYS A 126 15.47 -11.72 -6.42
CA LYS A 126 15.75 -10.79 -5.31
C LYS A 126 15.09 -11.29 -4.03
N ARG A 127 13.82 -11.71 -4.12
CA ARG A 127 13.08 -12.31 -2.99
C ARG A 127 13.85 -13.47 -2.37
N VAL A 128 14.20 -14.49 -3.15
CA VAL A 128 14.91 -15.69 -2.64
C VAL A 128 16.23 -15.33 -1.96
N LYS A 129 17.00 -14.38 -2.53
CA LYS A 129 18.24 -13.91 -1.91
C LYS A 129 18.00 -13.21 -0.57
N PHE A 130 16.93 -12.43 -0.46
CA PHE A 130 16.59 -11.70 0.75
C PHE A 130 16.06 -12.66 1.82
N GLU A 131 15.19 -13.62 1.46
CA GLU A 131 14.72 -14.68 2.36
C GLU A 131 15.87 -15.43 3.01
N ARG A 132 16.85 -15.89 2.23
CA ARG A 132 18.05 -16.57 2.77
C ARG A 132 18.79 -15.69 3.79
N ARG A 133 19.04 -14.42 3.44
CA ARG A 133 19.74 -13.50 4.34
C ARG A 133 18.93 -13.17 5.59
N LEU A 134 17.60 -13.11 5.50
CA LEU A 134 16.72 -12.88 6.66
C LEU A 134 16.76 -14.09 7.62
N LEU A 135 16.75 -15.31 7.08
CA LEU A 135 16.93 -16.54 7.87
C LEU A 135 18.28 -16.55 8.58
N ASP A 136 19.36 -16.20 7.87
CA ASP A 136 20.70 -16.08 8.45
C ASP A 136 20.77 -15.00 9.56
N ARG A 137 19.84 -14.04 9.57
CA ARG A 137 19.68 -12.99 10.58
C ARG A 137 18.68 -13.34 11.69
N GLY A 138 18.12 -14.56 11.68
CA GLY A 138 17.22 -15.05 12.73
C GLY A 138 15.75 -14.66 12.57
N VAL A 139 15.33 -14.21 11.39
CA VAL A 139 13.90 -14.06 11.09
C VAL A 139 13.26 -15.44 11.04
N ASP A 140 12.15 -15.61 11.75
CA ASP A 140 11.37 -16.84 11.75
C ASP A 140 10.95 -17.22 10.30
N PRO A 141 11.26 -18.44 9.81
CA PRO A 141 10.87 -18.90 8.49
C PRO A 141 9.37 -18.75 8.21
N GLN A 142 8.54 -18.89 9.24
CA GLN A 142 7.09 -18.74 9.11
C GLN A 142 6.70 -17.32 8.73
N ARG A 143 7.54 -16.30 8.95
CA ARG A 143 7.20 -14.91 8.64
C ARG A 143 7.60 -14.46 7.25
N LEU A 144 8.33 -15.27 6.51
CA LEU A 144 8.79 -14.88 5.17
C LEU A 144 7.62 -14.60 4.20
N PHE A 145 6.43 -15.14 4.47
CA PHE A 145 5.22 -14.81 3.70
C PHE A 145 4.74 -13.37 3.92
N GLU A 146 5.09 -12.72 5.03
CA GLU A 146 4.71 -11.33 5.32
C GLU A 146 5.43 -10.33 4.39
N MET A 147 6.55 -10.75 3.78
CA MET A 147 7.21 -9.99 2.72
C MET A 147 6.57 -10.29 1.37
N THR A 148 5.97 -9.30 0.73
CA THR A 148 5.52 -9.38 -0.67
C THR A 148 6.61 -8.88 -1.62
N CYS A 149 7.05 -9.74 -2.54
CA CYS A 149 8.04 -9.40 -3.57
C CYS A 149 7.94 -10.44 -4.70
N PRO A 150 7.77 -10.05 -5.97
CA PRO A 150 7.52 -8.68 -6.43
C PRO A 150 6.20 -8.11 -5.89
N ILE A 151 6.20 -6.83 -5.53
CA ILE A 151 4.98 -6.09 -5.16
C ILE A 151 4.08 -5.83 -6.38
N GLY A 152 2.77 -5.81 -6.18
CA GLY A 152 1.73 -5.51 -7.17
C GLY A 152 0.91 -6.73 -7.59
N VAL A 153 -0.35 -6.48 -7.99
CA VAL A 153 -1.24 -7.56 -8.43
C VAL A 153 -0.65 -8.34 -9.61
N PRO A 154 -0.84 -9.67 -9.65
CA PRO A 154 -0.34 -10.49 -10.76
C PRO A 154 -1.07 -10.18 -12.07
N GLY A 155 -0.44 -10.53 -13.19
CA GLY A 155 -1.03 -10.41 -14.53
C GLY A 155 -0.69 -9.11 -15.27
N ILE A 156 -0.17 -8.08 -14.58
CA ILE A 156 0.38 -6.88 -15.22
C ILE A 156 1.89 -7.07 -15.39
N VAL A 157 2.32 -7.33 -16.63
CA VAL A 157 3.73 -7.61 -16.96
C VAL A 157 4.49 -6.41 -17.50
N ASP A 158 3.80 -5.31 -17.78
CA ASP A 158 4.41 -4.07 -18.24
C ASP A 158 5.29 -3.47 -17.13
N LYS A 159 6.50 -3.05 -17.52
CA LYS A 159 7.52 -2.48 -16.64
C LYS A 159 7.48 -0.96 -16.60
N ALA A 160 6.56 -0.33 -17.35
CA ALA A 160 6.36 1.10 -17.27
C ALA A 160 6.03 1.52 -15.82
N PRO A 161 6.61 2.62 -15.29
CA PRO A 161 6.37 3.07 -13.92
C PRO A 161 4.89 3.22 -13.56
N ALA A 162 4.07 3.77 -14.47
CA ALA A 162 2.63 3.90 -14.29
C ALA A 162 1.91 2.55 -14.16
N SER A 163 2.28 1.56 -14.99
CA SER A 163 1.70 0.22 -14.95
C SER A 163 2.03 -0.50 -13.64
N ILE A 164 3.28 -0.37 -13.16
CA ILE A 164 3.69 -0.87 -11.84
C ILE A 164 2.91 -0.15 -10.72
N ALA A 165 2.80 1.18 -10.78
CA ALA A 165 2.07 1.96 -9.79
C ALA A 165 0.58 1.55 -9.69
N VAL A 166 -0.09 1.31 -10.81
CA VAL A 166 -1.47 0.78 -10.82
C VAL A 166 -1.52 -0.61 -10.20
N ALA A 167 -0.59 -1.50 -10.54
CA ALA A 167 -0.56 -2.85 -9.99
C ALA A 167 -0.38 -2.85 -8.46
N VAL A 168 0.50 -2.00 -7.96
CA VAL A 168 0.74 -1.82 -6.52
C VAL A 168 -0.45 -1.18 -5.83
N CYS A 169 -0.99 -0.10 -6.39
CA CYS A 169 -2.17 0.56 -5.84
C CYS A 169 -3.37 -0.40 -5.72
N ALA A 170 -3.58 -1.25 -6.73
CA ALA A 170 -4.62 -2.28 -6.69
C ALA A 170 -4.39 -3.30 -5.58
N GLU A 171 -3.15 -3.75 -5.37
CA GLU A 171 -2.80 -4.69 -4.29
C GLU A 171 -3.03 -4.07 -2.90
N LEU A 172 -2.64 -2.81 -2.70
CA LEU A 172 -2.88 -2.10 -1.43
C LEU A 172 -4.38 -1.97 -1.11
N LEU A 173 -5.20 -1.69 -2.13
CA LEU A 173 -6.65 -1.64 -1.96
C LEU A 173 -7.26 -3.02 -1.65
N GLN A 174 -6.73 -4.10 -2.20
CA GLN A 174 -7.14 -5.46 -1.84
C GLN A 174 -6.84 -5.77 -0.37
N VAL A 175 -5.62 -5.46 0.09
CA VAL A 175 -5.23 -5.65 1.49
C VAL A 175 -6.09 -4.81 2.43
N ARG A 176 -6.32 -3.53 2.11
CA ARG A 176 -7.20 -2.66 2.92
C ARG A 176 -8.61 -3.23 3.01
N SER A 177 -9.16 -3.69 1.90
CA SER A 177 -10.53 -4.23 1.87
C SER A 177 -10.67 -5.48 2.73
N GLN A 178 -9.64 -6.33 2.76
CA GLN A 178 -9.60 -7.51 3.64
C GLN A 178 -9.54 -7.12 5.11
N GLN A 179 -8.75 -6.10 5.47
CA GLN A 179 -8.66 -5.61 6.85
C GLN A 179 -9.97 -4.98 7.35
N VAL A 180 -10.64 -4.19 6.52
CA VAL A 180 -11.96 -3.60 6.86
C VAL A 180 -12.99 -4.69 7.08
N SER A 181 -13.04 -5.68 6.18
CA SER A 181 -13.94 -6.84 6.32
C SER A 181 -13.72 -7.58 7.65
N LEU A 182 -12.47 -7.86 8.02
CA LEU A 182 -12.13 -8.53 9.28
C LEU A 182 -12.52 -7.71 10.52
N ALA A 183 -12.33 -6.39 10.47
CA ALA A 183 -12.73 -5.49 11.56
C ALA A 183 -14.26 -5.44 11.72
N ASP A 184 -14.99 -5.41 10.60
CA ASP A 184 -16.45 -5.46 10.60
C ASP A 184 -16.95 -6.77 11.23
N PHE A 185 -16.35 -7.92 10.89
CA PHE A 185 -16.71 -9.21 11.51
C PHE A 185 -16.40 -9.28 13.02
N ALA A 186 -15.24 -8.77 13.46
CA ALA A 186 -14.88 -8.76 14.88
C ALA A 186 -15.85 -7.91 15.72
N SER A 187 -16.26 -6.75 15.19
CA SER A 187 -17.20 -5.85 15.87
C SER A 187 -18.61 -6.43 16.01
N VAL A 188 -19.07 -7.26 15.07
CA VAL A 188 -20.37 -7.97 15.19
C VAL A 188 -20.33 -9.00 16.32
N GLN A 189 -19.22 -9.74 16.49
CA GLN A 189 -19.12 -10.79 17.51
C GLN A 189 -19.01 -10.25 18.95
N GLU A 190 -18.39 -9.08 19.14
CA GLU A 190 -18.34 -8.44 20.47
C GLU A 190 -19.73 -8.00 20.94
N VAL A 191 -20.57 -7.46 20.04
CA VAL A 191 -21.95 -7.04 20.36
C VAL A 191 -22.81 -8.23 20.81
N ASP A 192 -22.63 -9.39 20.19
CA ASP A 192 -23.36 -10.62 20.56
C ASP A 192 -22.92 -11.22 21.91
N SER A 193 -21.75 -10.83 22.45
CA SER A 193 -21.22 -11.35 23.72
C SER A 193 -21.57 -10.50 24.96
N VAL A 194 -21.93 -9.23 24.77
CA VAL A 194 -22.32 -8.31 25.86
C VAL A 194 -23.83 -8.43 26.21
N GLY A 195 -24.58 -9.21 25.42
CA GLY A 195 -26.01 -9.47 25.62
C GLY A 195 -26.37 -10.82 26.24
N ALA A 196 -25.40 -11.59 26.75
CA ALA A 196 -25.60 -12.92 27.35
C ALA A 196 -25.39 -12.93 28.86
#